data_AF-A0A117SDU1-F1
#
_entry.id   AF-A0A117SDU1-F1
#
_cell.length_a   1.000
_cell.length_b   1.000
_cell.length_c   1.000
_cell.angle_alpha   90.00
_cell.angle_beta   90.00
_cell.angle_gamma   90.00
#
_symmetry.space_group_name_H-M   'P 1'
#
loop_
_entity.id
_entity.type
_entity.pdbx_description
1 polymer ?
#
loop_
_entity_poly.entity_id
_entity_poly.type
_entity_poly.pdbx_seq_one_letter_code
_entity_poly.pdbx_strand_id
1 'polypeptide(L)'
;MNIESLISKIELFNELVIKSGFKRDVTDFIQSIQQAQNRNIVFMKDLSNKVKNKLTDFENYGLDSELTLILRESKPFTELKTLNQLEELDQNTEIDGNAYFAQFNQLLNQLIQQIDQNKNEIDTVLLIFQKYVSEDDYESEGDRALVSLIFKDLKSTGSLKEFAKVLNRWNRMLLVYHTLLTSDSPKEIELVEIQNGSIDVIFNIDFDIAIDLTELIKTGLKVYGAYLLYKSKTAKVIIESYMGNQKLIKQEKDREKLMLENIKESIALKALIQHKEKIKRDKKIEKTSIDVKIEEVSSVITDHIIKGNELKLLTPPDTTESEEETTNVAVELREETAKVRETFKKLSTQEKQLLLQKYSIKDDENE
;
A
#
# COMPACT_ATOMS: atom_id res chain seq x y z
N MET A 1 6.19 -12.10 -14.97
CA MET A 1 6.49 -11.34 -13.74
C MET A 1 7.92 -10.84 -13.91
N ASN A 2 8.12 -9.52 -13.94
CA ASN A 2 9.44 -8.92 -14.14
C ASN A 2 10.26 -8.95 -12.84
N ILE A 3 11.56 -8.68 -12.96
CA ILE A 3 12.51 -8.71 -11.86
C ILE A 3 12.13 -7.68 -10.79
N GLU A 4 11.72 -6.47 -11.19
CA GLU A 4 11.28 -5.44 -10.25
C GLU A 4 10.02 -5.81 -9.47
N SER A 5 9.05 -6.50 -10.10
CA SER A 5 7.90 -7.01 -9.35
C SER A 5 8.31 -8.08 -8.35
N LEU A 6 9.37 -8.85 -8.61
CA LEU A 6 9.89 -9.81 -7.63
C LEU A 6 10.60 -9.08 -6.49
N ILE A 7 11.42 -8.08 -6.80
CA ILE A 7 12.10 -7.25 -5.80
C ILE A 7 11.10 -6.52 -4.92
N SER A 8 10.05 -5.93 -5.48
CA SER A 8 9.01 -5.24 -4.70
C SER A 8 8.28 -6.18 -3.73
N LYS A 9 8.12 -7.46 -4.08
CA LYS A 9 7.57 -8.48 -3.18
C LYS A 9 8.56 -8.85 -2.07
N ILE A 10 9.86 -8.92 -2.39
CA ILE A 10 10.94 -9.14 -1.43
C ILE A 10 11.01 -7.97 -0.44
N GLU A 11 10.95 -6.73 -0.93
CA GLU A 11 10.90 -5.52 -0.12
C GLU A 11 9.70 -5.52 0.81
N LEU A 12 8.52 -5.95 0.34
CA LEU A 12 7.34 -6.05 1.20
C LEU A 12 7.56 -7.01 2.38
N PHE A 13 8.18 -8.17 2.16
CA PHE A 13 8.57 -9.08 3.25
C PHE A 13 9.56 -8.42 4.20
N ASN A 14 10.59 -7.78 3.67
CA ASN A 14 11.61 -7.13 4.49
C ASN A 14 11.03 -6.00 5.33
N GLU A 15 10.17 -5.16 4.78
CA GLU A 15 9.49 -4.09 5.53
C GLU A 15 8.57 -4.68 6.61
N LEU A 16 7.65 -5.57 6.23
CA LEU A 16 6.61 -6.04 7.13
C LEU A 16 7.12 -6.99 8.22
N VAL A 17 8.15 -7.80 7.96
CA VAL A 17 8.59 -8.89 8.85
C VAL A 17 9.92 -8.57 9.54
N ILE A 18 10.87 -7.98 8.81
CA ILE A 18 12.23 -7.75 9.30
C ILE A 18 12.38 -6.36 9.91
N LYS A 19 12.16 -5.30 9.12
CA LYS A 19 12.34 -3.91 9.53
C LYS A 19 11.29 -3.44 10.53
N SER A 20 10.04 -3.93 10.42
CA SER A 20 8.99 -3.68 11.42
C SER A 20 9.36 -4.14 12.84
N GLY A 21 10.37 -5.02 12.97
CA GLY A 21 10.76 -5.62 14.23
C GLY A 21 9.99 -6.89 14.59
N PHE A 22 9.03 -7.36 13.79
CA PHE A 22 8.22 -8.53 14.14
C PHE A 22 9.07 -9.78 14.46
N LYS A 23 10.07 -10.08 13.63
CA LYS A 23 11.01 -11.19 13.90
C LYS A 23 11.72 -11.04 15.26
N ARG A 24 12.18 -9.81 15.57
CA ARG A 24 12.82 -9.49 16.85
C ARG A 24 11.83 -9.67 17.99
N ASP A 25 10.63 -9.14 17.87
CA ASP A 25 9.59 -9.24 18.89
C ASP A 25 9.25 -10.70 19.21
N VAL A 26 9.11 -11.57 18.20
CA VAL A 26 8.89 -13.02 18.42
C VAL A 26 10.06 -13.64 19.17
N THR A 27 11.29 -13.27 18.83
CA THR A 27 12.50 -13.73 19.54
C THR A 27 12.50 -13.27 20.99
N ASP A 28 12.15 -12.01 21.25
CA ASP A 28 12.06 -11.42 22.58
C ASP A 28 10.93 -12.05 23.39
N PHE A 29 9.81 -12.42 22.75
CA PHE A 29 8.71 -13.14 23.38
C PHE A 29 9.15 -14.53 23.83
N ILE A 30 9.87 -15.29 22.98
CA ILE A 30 10.46 -16.58 23.34
C ILE A 30 11.34 -16.42 24.58
N GLN A 31 12.25 -15.44 24.60
CA GLN A 31 13.13 -15.20 25.74
C GLN A 31 12.35 -14.79 27.00
N SER A 32 11.33 -13.94 26.85
CA SER A 32 10.51 -13.43 27.95
C SER A 32 9.77 -14.55 28.67
N ILE A 33 9.18 -15.49 27.93
CA ILE A 33 8.44 -16.61 28.52
C ILE A 33 9.35 -17.68 29.14
N GLN A 34 10.65 -17.70 28.82
CA GLN A 34 11.60 -18.58 29.50
C GLN A 34 11.78 -18.20 30.98
N GLN A 35 11.59 -16.93 31.35
CA GLN A 35 11.68 -16.49 32.74
C GLN A 35 10.48 -17.00 33.55
N ALA A 36 10.73 -17.72 34.64
CA ALA A 36 9.68 -18.36 35.44
C ALA A 36 8.58 -17.38 35.93
N GLN A 37 8.96 -16.14 36.26
CA GLN A 37 8.03 -15.07 36.68
C GLN A 37 7.02 -14.66 35.59
N ASN A 38 7.36 -14.86 34.31
CA ASN A 38 6.53 -14.49 33.17
C ASN A 38 5.66 -15.65 32.66
N ARG A 39 5.77 -16.86 33.24
CA ARG A 39 5.00 -18.05 32.83
C ARG A 39 3.57 -18.08 33.38
N ASN A 40 2.97 -16.91 33.59
CA ASN A 40 1.56 -16.80 33.91
C ASN A 40 0.74 -16.73 32.61
N ILE A 41 -0.43 -17.39 32.60
CA ILE A 41 -1.26 -17.52 31.39
C ILE A 41 -1.66 -16.15 30.84
N VAL A 42 -1.97 -15.19 31.71
CA VAL A 42 -2.42 -13.84 31.30
C VAL A 42 -1.35 -13.15 30.45
N PHE A 43 -0.10 -13.16 30.91
CA PHE A 43 1.03 -12.60 30.17
C PHE A 43 1.26 -13.31 28.84
N MET A 44 1.23 -14.65 28.82
CA MET A 44 1.45 -15.39 27.57
C MET A 44 0.30 -15.19 26.57
N LYS A 45 -0.94 -15.05 27.03
CA LYS A 45 -2.09 -14.69 26.17
C LYS A 45 -1.97 -13.27 25.59
N ASP A 46 -1.41 -12.31 26.35
CA ASP A 46 -1.12 -10.98 25.82
C ASP A 46 -0.10 -11.04 24.67
N LEU A 47 0.97 -11.82 24.84
CA LEU A 47 1.95 -12.05 23.78
C LEU A 47 1.35 -12.80 22.58
N SER A 48 0.53 -13.82 22.83
CA SER A 48 -0.22 -14.53 21.78
C SER A 48 -1.06 -13.56 20.95
N ASN A 49 -1.81 -12.66 21.59
CA ASN A 49 -2.61 -11.65 20.89
C ASN A 49 -1.75 -10.71 20.04
N LYS A 50 -0.58 -10.27 20.52
CA LYS A 50 0.35 -9.45 19.73
C LYS A 50 0.83 -10.17 18.47
N VAL A 51 1.16 -11.46 18.58
CA VAL A 51 1.56 -12.29 17.44
C VAL A 51 0.40 -12.46 16.46
N LYS A 52 -0.80 -12.84 16.95
CA LYS A 52 -1.99 -13.00 16.12
C LYS A 52 -2.33 -11.74 15.35
N ASN A 53 -2.32 -10.57 15.99
CA ASN A 53 -2.59 -9.30 15.33
C ASN A 53 -1.65 -9.06 14.14
N LYS A 54 -0.35 -9.33 14.29
CA LYS A 54 0.63 -9.21 13.20
C LYS A 54 0.44 -10.26 12.10
N LEU A 55 0.10 -11.50 12.45
CA LEU A 55 -0.23 -12.51 11.45
C LEU A 55 -1.48 -12.12 10.64
N THR A 56 -2.51 -11.58 11.30
CA THR A 56 -3.70 -11.04 10.63
C THR A 56 -3.35 -9.86 9.72
N ASP A 57 -2.44 -8.97 10.14
CA ASP A 57 -1.94 -7.89 9.29
C ASP A 57 -1.30 -8.46 8.02
N PHE A 58 -0.42 -9.47 8.13
CA PHE A 58 0.23 -10.10 6.97
C PHE A 58 -0.77 -10.74 6.00
N GLU A 59 -1.83 -11.39 6.51
CA GLU A 59 -2.92 -11.89 5.69
C GLU A 59 -3.66 -10.76 4.95
N ASN A 60 -3.91 -9.64 5.63
CA ASN A 60 -4.55 -8.47 5.02
C ASN A 60 -3.68 -7.79 3.95
N TYR A 61 -2.36 -7.86 4.09
CA TYR A 61 -1.39 -7.41 3.08
C TYR A 61 -1.21 -8.40 1.92
N GLY A 62 -1.78 -9.61 2.01
CA GLY A 62 -1.60 -10.66 1.01
C GLY A 62 -0.17 -11.22 0.96
N LEU A 63 0.60 -11.07 2.04
CA LEU A 63 2.02 -11.45 2.10
C LEU A 63 2.24 -12.92 1.71
N ASP A 64 1.33 -13.80 2.12
CA ASP A 64 1.34 -15.22 1.75
C ASP A 64 1.39 -15.45 0.24
N SER A 65 0.54 -14.74 -0.50
CA SER A 65 0.49 -14.83 -1.96
C SER A 65 1.75 -14.29 -2.62
N GLU A 66 2.38 -13.28 -2.02
CA GLU A 66 3.64 -12.72 -2.53
C GLU A 66 4.81 -13.65 -2.26
N LEU A 67 4.88 -14.23 -1.05
CA LEU A 67 5.90 -15.19 -0.66
C LEU A 67 5.82 -16.47 -1.50
N THR A 68 4.63 -16.98 -1.78
CA THR A 68 4.43 -18.17 -2.64
C THR A 68 5.00 -17.99 -4.06
N LEU A 69 5.07 -16.74 -4.54
CA LEU A 69 5.62 -16.43 -5.85
C LEU A 69 7.15 -16.36 -5.85
N ILE A 70 7.76 -16.05 -4.71
CA ILE A 70 9.21 -15.90 -4.54
C ILE A 70 9.85 -17.22 -4.10
N LEU A 71 9.28 -17.84 -3.08
CA LEU A 71 9.81 -19.04 -2.44
C LEU A 71 9.57 -20.27 -3.32
N ARG A 72 10.61 -21.08 -3.48
CA ARG A 72 10.67 -22.33 -4.24
C ARG A 72 11.08 -23.50 -3.37
N GLU A 73 11.97 -23.28 -2.41
CA GLU A 73 12.56 -24.32 -1.57
C GLU A 73 11.84 -24.42 -0.21
N SER A 74 11.32 -23.30 0.29
CA SER A 74 10.57 -23.24 1.54
C SER A 74 9.10 -22.82 1.33
N LYS A 75 8.25 -23.21 2.27
CA LYS A 75 6.86 -22.73 2.32
C LYS A 75 6.80 -21.37 3.04
N PRO A 76 5.89 -20.46 2.66
CA PRO A 76 5.66 -19.23 3.41
C PRO A 76 5.37 -19.51 4.88
N PHE A 77 5.96 -18.74 5.79
CA PHE A 77 5.68 -18.83 7.23
C PHE A 77 4.21 -18.53 7.55
N THR A 78 3.54 -17.77 6.70
CA THR A 78 2.11 -17.47 6.76
C THR A 78 1.23 -18.71 6.54
N GLU A 79 1.72 -19.77 5.88
CA GLU A 79 0.97 -21.02 5.72
C GLU A 79 0.89 -21.86 7.00
N LEU A 80 1.68 -21.57 8.03
CA LEU A 80 1.87 -22.44 9.20
C LEU A 80 0.61 -22.71 10.04
N LYS A 81 -0.55 -22.15 9.68
CA LYS A 81 -1.79 -22.16 10.49
C LYS A 81 -1.55 -21.66 11.93
N THR A 82 -0.45 -20.95 12.17
CA THR A 82 -0.06 -20.48 13.50
C THR A 82 -1.11 -19.58 14.11
N LEU A 83 -1.78 -18.75 13.29
CA LEU A 83 -2.91 -17.94 13.74
C LEU A 83 -4.02 -18.80 14.36
N ASN A 84 -4.50 -19.81 13.63
CA ASN A 84 -5.54 -20.73 14.11
C ASN A 84 -5.07 -21.54 15.33
N GLN A 85 -3.82 -22.00 15.34
CA GLN A 85 -3.26 -22.75 16.48
C GLN A 85 -3.17 -21.89 17.74
N LEU A 86 -2.84 -20.61 17.60
CA LEU A 86 -2.85 -19.65 18.72
C LEU A 86 -4.27 -19.36 19.19
N GLU A 87 -5.24 -19.25 18.28
CA GLU A 87 -6.66 -19.09 18.63
C GLU A 87 -7.20 -20.30 19.41
N GLU A 88 -6.93 -21.51 18.93
CA GLU A 88 -7.31 -22.77 19.61
C GLU A 88 -6.66 -22.86 21.00
N LEU A 89 -5.37 -22.52 21.10
CA LEU A 89 -4.65 -22.51 22.37
C LEU A 89 -5.24 -21.49 23.37
N ASP A 90 -5.61 -20.30 22.89
CA ASP A 90 -6.17 -19.24 23.73
C ASP A 90 -7.60 -19.51 24.20
N GLN A 91 -8.37 -20.24 23.40
CA GLN A 91 -9.75 -20.63 23.72
C GLN A 91 -9.83 -21.83 24.67
N ASN A 92 -8.75 -22.59 24.85
CA ASN A 92 -8.72 -23.71 25.77
C ASN A 92 -8.81 -23.21 27.23
N THR A 93 -9.95 -23.43 27.87
CA THR A 93 -10.22 -23.01 29.25
C THR A 93 -9.69 -23.99 30.30
N GLU A 94 -9.31 -25.20 29.91
CA GLU A 94 -8.89 -26.29 30.81
C GLU A 94 -7.37 -26.46 30.87
N ILE A 95 -6.62 -25.79 29.98
CA ILE A 95 -5.16 -25.89 29.90
C ILE A 95 -4.49 -25.23 31.12
N ASP A 96 -3.55 -25.95 31.74
CA ASP A 96 -2.72 -25.39 32.80
C ASP A 96 -1.58 -24.52 32.25
N GLY A 97 -0.94 -23.73 33.12
CA GLY A 97 0.08 -22.77 32.72
C GLY A 97 1.35 -23.40 32.11
N ASN A 98 1.74 -24.59 32.56
CA ASN A 98 2.92 -25.27 32.02
C ASN A 98 2.64 -25.86 30.64
N ALA A 99 1.46 -26.47 30.48
CA ALA A 99 0.99 -26.98 29.19
C ALA A 99 0.81 -25.84 28.17
N TYR A 100 0.24 -24.71 28.59
CA TYR A 100 0.12 -23.52 27.75
C TYR A 100 1.51 -23.01 27.32
N PHE A 101 2.43 -22.85 28.28
CA PHE A 101 3.80 -22.42 27.99
C PHE A 101 4.48 -23.34 26.97
N ALA A 102 4.37 -24.67 27.14
CA ALA A 102 5.01 -25.63 26.25
C ALA A 102 4.51 -25.49 24.81
N GLN A 103 3.17 -25.43 24.62
CA GLN A 103 2.57 -25.29 23.30
C GLN A 103 2.87 -23.91 22.68
N PHE A 104 2.72 -22.83 23.45
CA PHE A 104 2.99 -21.48 22.97
C PHE A 104 4.46 -21.32 22.57
N ASN A 105 5.40 -21.76 23.40
CA ASN A 105 6.83 -21.72 23.10
C ASN A 105 7.14 -22.55 21.83
N GLN A 106 6.51 -23.71 21.65
CA GLN A 106 6.68 -24.50 20.44
C GLN A 106 6.21 -23.73 19.19
N LEU A 107 5.03 -23.11 19.25
CA LEU A 107 4.48 -22.32 18.13
C LEU A 107 5.40 -21.15 17.77
N LEU A 108 5.91 -20.42 18.76
CA LEU A 108 6.84 -19.31 18.51
C LEU A 108 8.17 -19.79 17.89
N ASN A 109 8.71 -20.91 18.36
CA ASN A 109 9.95 -21.47 17.81
C ASN A 109 9.76 -22.00 16.38
N GLN A 110 8.61 -22.60 16.07
CA GLN A 110 8.29 -23.00 14.69
C GLN A 110 8.15 -21.79 13.77
N LEU A 111 7.47 -20.74 14.25
CA LEU A 111 7.30 -19.50 13.51
C LEU A 111 8.64 -18.83 13.19
N ILE A 112 9.53 -18.67 14.19
CA ILE A 112 10.83 -18.03 13.96
C ILE A 112 11.71 -18.86 13.02
N GLN A 113 11.70 -20.19 13.16
CA GLN A 113 12.46 -21.08 12.28
C GLN A 113 12.02 -20.93 10.82
N GLN A 114 10.71 -20.84 10.57
CA GLN A 114 10.19 -20.67 9.21
C GLN A 114 10.45 -19.26 8.65
N ILE A 115 10.35 -18.22 9.48
CA ILE A 115 10.76 -16.86 9.10
C ILE A 115 12.23 -16.83 8.70
N ASP A 116 13.11 -17.50 9.45
CA ASP A 116 14.53 -17.58 9.13
C ASP A 116 14.81 -18.34 7.83
N GLN A 117 14.12 -19.46 7.61
CA GLN A 117 14.22 -20.20 6.34
C GLN A 117 13.77 -19.33 5.16
N ASN A 118 12.61 -18.69 5.25
CA ASN A 118 12.11 -17.80 4.20
C ASN A 118 13.06 -16.63 3.96
N LYS A 119 13.57 -16.00 5.03
CA LYS A 119 14.53 -14.89 4.92
C LYS A 119 15.80 -15.32 4.17
N ASN A 120 16.40 -16.45 4.56
CA ASN A 120 17.63 -16.93 3.92
C ASN A 120 17.43 -17.22 2.42
N GLU A 121 16.29 -17.83 2.07
CA GLU A 121 15.93 -18.07 0.67
C GLU A 121 15.70 -16.75 -0.08
N ILE A 122 14.93 -15.83 0.50
CA ILE A 122 14.65 -14.51 -0.08
C ILE A 122 15.93 -13.72 -0.30
N ASP A 123 16.86 -13.70 0.68
CA ASP A 123 18.15 -13.03 0.57
C ASP A 123 18.97 -13.61 -0.59
N THR A 124 18.92 -14.93 -0.77
CA THR A 124 19.59 -15.62 -1.90
C THR A 124 18.97 -15.21 -3.24
N VAL A 125 17.64 -15.19 -3.31
CA VAL A 125 16.90 -14.77 -4.50
C VAL A 125 17.16 -13.29 -4.83
N LEU A 126 17.20 -12.43 -3.82
CA LEU A 126 17.51 -11.01 -3.97
C LEU A 126 18.92 -10.81 -4.54
N LEU A 127 19.93 -11.51 -4.01
CA LEU A 127 21.31 -11.46 -4.53
C LEU A 127 21.42 -11.90 -5.99
N ILE A 128 20.54 -12.79 -6.46
CA ILE A 128 20.48 -13.18 -7.87
C ILE A 128 19.87 -12.05 -8.69
N PHE A 129 18.73 -11.52 -8.27
CA PHE A 129 17.99 -10.51 -9.04
C PHE A 129 18.63 -9.14 -9.06
N GLN A 130 19.33 -8.74 -8.00
CA GLN A 130 20.10 -7.49 -7.95
C GLN A 130 21.16 -7.40 -9.05
N LYS A 131 21.63 -8.52 -9.61
CA LYS A 131 22.59 -8.54 -10.74
C LYS A 131 21.95 -8.21 -12.08
N TYR A 132 20.62 -8.23 -12.16
CA TYR A 132 19.84 -8.07 -13.39
C TYR A 132 18.96 -6.82 -13.38
N VAL A 133 18.83 -6.18 -12.23
CA VAL A 133 18.45 -4.77 -12.19
C VAL A 133 19.74 -4.02 -12.43
N SER A 134 19.73 -3.07 -13.35
CA SER A 134 20.82 -2.11 -13.44
C SER A 134 21.07 -1.58 -12.02
N GLU A 135 22.32 -1.60 -11.54
CA GLU A 135 22.75 -0.61 -10.56
C GLU A 135 22.69 0.76 -11.24
N ASP A 136 21.51 1.17 -11.69
CA ASP A 136 21.25 2.58 -11.81
C ASP A 136 21.05 2.97 -10.35
N ASP A 137 22.19 3.29 -9.71
CA ASP A 137 22.20 4.38 -8.75
C ASP A 137 21.46 5.50 -9.47
N TYR A 138 20.17 5.54 -9.19
CA TYR A 138 19.23 6.51 -9.69
C TYR A 138 19.71 7.84 -9.10
N GLU A 139 20.74 8.42 -9.72
CA GLU A 139 21.39 9.64 -9.27
C GLU A 139 20.33 10.72 -9.36
N SER A 140 19.79 11.09 -8.20
CA SER A 140 19.04 12.32 -8.09
C SER A 140 20.02 13.46 -8.32
N GLU A 141 19.83 14.22 -9.40
CA GLU A 141 20.51 15.50 -9.53
C GLU A 141 19.90 16.51 -8.53
N GLY A 142 20.49 16.62 -7.33
CA GLY A 142 20.20 17.68 -6.36
C GLY A 142 18.87 17.53 -5.62
N ASP A 143 18.07 18.60 -5.52
CA ASP A 143 16.79 18.65 -4.76
C ASP A 143 15.61 17.93 -5.44
N ARG A 144 15.88 16.93 -6.28
CA ARG A 144 14.85 16.19 -7.01
C ARG A 144 14.66 14.78 -6.45
N ALA A 145 13.54 14.15 -6.80
CA ALA A 145 13.17 12.81 -6.39
C ALA A 145 12.64 12.01 -7.58
N LEU A 146 13.02 10.75 -7.64
CA LEU A 146 12.52 9.82 -8.65
C LEU A 146 11.25 9.15 -8.18
N VAL A 147 10.24 9.22 -9.04
CA VAL A 147 8.91 8.66 -8.83
C VAL A 147 8.60 7.71 -9.99
N SER A 148 8.06 6.54 -9.67
CA SER A 148 7.60 5.57 -10.65
C SER A 148 6.07 5.49 -10.66
N LEU A 149 5.48 5.63 -11.83
CA LEU A 149 4.08 5.30 -12.11
C LEU A 149 3.99 3.93 -12.77
N ILE A 150 3.25 3.03 -12.13
CA ILE A 150 3.14 1.62 -12.55
C ILE A 150 1.75 1.41 -13.13
N PHE A 151 1.65 1.30 -14.45
CA PHE A 151 0.39 1.08 -15.13
C PHE A 151 0.07 -0.42 -15.21
N LYS A 152 -1.03 -0.82 -14.57
CA LYS A 152 -1.52 -2.22 -14.52
C LYS A 152 -2.82 -2.43 -15.26
N ASP A 153 -3.54 -1.37 -15.59
CA ASP A 153 -4.78 -1.44 -16.35
C ASP A 153 -4.54 -1.77 -17.82
N LEU A 154 -5.06 -2.92 -18.25
CA LEU A 154 -4.93 -3.45 -19.61
C LEU A 154 -5.53 -2.52 -20.68
N LYS A 155 -6.54 -1.70 -20.34
CA LYS A 155 -7.12 -0.76 -21.30
C LYS A 155 -6.16 0.39 -21.57
N SER A 156 -5.60 0.97 -20.50
CA SER A 156 -4.63 2.06 -20.56
C SER A 156 -3.33 1.64 -21.26
N THR A 157 -2.88 0.40 -21.06
CA THR A 157 -1.66 -0.14 -21.70
C THR A 157 -1.93 -0.90 -23.01
N GLY A 158 -3.19 -0.99 -23.44
CA GLY A 158 -3.60 -1.85 -24.55
C GLY A 158 -3.25 -1.30 -25.94
N SER A 159 -2.98 0.00 -26.05
CA SER A 159 -2.45 0.62 -27.27
C SER A 159 -1.60 1.85 -26.94
N LEU A 160 -0.69 2.20 -27.85
CA LEU A 160 0.16 3.39 -27.71
C LEU A 160 -0.66 4.68 -27.62
N LYS A 161 -1.78 4.77 -28.34
CA LYS A 161 -2.68 5.93 -28.31
C LYS A 161 -3.27 6.14 -26.92
N GLU A 162 -3.79 5.07 -26.31
CA GLU A 162 -4.39 5.13 -24.98
C GLU A 162 -3.34 5.42 -23.92
N PHE A 163 -2.16 4.80 -24.03
CA PHE A 163 -1.06 5.06 -23.12
C PHE A 163 -0.57 6.51 -23.18
N ALA A 164 -0.39 7.05 -24.40
CA ALA A 164 0.02 8.44 -24.59
C ALA A 164 -0.98 9.45 -24.00
N LYS A 165 -2.29 9.18 -24.12
CA LYS A 165 -3.32 10.02 -23.48
C LYS A 165 -3.19 10.04 -21.97
N VAL A 166 -3.00 8.86 -21.36
CA VAL A 166 -2.87 8.74 -19.90
C VAL A 166 -1.61 9.44 -19.41
N LEU A 167 -0.49 9.28 -20.13
CA LEU A 167 0.74 10.01 -19.85
C LEU A 167 0.57 11.52 -19.95
N ASN A 168 -0.11 12.01 -20.99
CA ASN A 168 -0.38 13.45 -21.15
C ASN A 168 -1.22 14.01 -20.00
N ARG A 169 -2.20 13.24 -19.49
CA ARG A 169 -2.99 13.62 -18.31
C ARG A 169 -2.12 13.71 -17.06
N TRP A 170 -1.24 12.73 -16.85
CA TRP A 170 -0.30 12.72 -15.74
C TRP A 170 0.67 13.91 -15.83
N ASN A 171 1.26 14.18 -16.99
CA ASN A 171 2.14 15.32 -17.20
C ASN A 171 1.43 16.64 -16.87
N ARG A 172 0.23 16.86 -17.43
CA ARG A 172 -0.56 18.08 -17.17
C ARG A 172 -0.91 18.20 -15.69
N MET A 173 -1.37 17.12 -15.06
CA MET A 173 -1.72 17.11 -13.65
C MET A 173 -0.54 17.43 -12.75
N LEU A 174 0.65 16.86 -13.01
CA LEU A 174 1.85 17.11 -12.23
C LEU A 174 2.30 18.58 -12.34
N LEU A 175 2.21 19.19 -13.53
CA LEU A 175 2.45 20.62 -13.71
C LEU A 175 1.43 21.47 -12.93
N VAL A 176 0.15 21.12 -12.99
CA VAL A 176 -0.91 21.80 -12.21
C VAL A 176 -0.64 21.69 -10.71
N TYR A 177 -0.31 20.49 -10.23
CA TYR A 177 0.00 20.22 -8.84
C TYR A 177 1.24 20.97 -8.37
N HIS A 178 2.27 21.07 -9.20
CA HIS A 178 3.44 21.90 -8.90
C HIS A 178 3.06 23.36 -8.66
N THR A 179 2.25 23.96 -9.54
CA THR A 179 1.79 25.35 -9.36
C THR A 179 0.83 25.54 -8.18
N LEU A 180 0.24 24.46 -7.65
CA LEU A 180 -0.54 24.51 -6.41
C LEU A 180 0.36 24.60 -5.18
N LEU A 181 1.57 24.06 -5.23
CA LEU A 181 2.43 23.90 -4.06
C LEU A 181 3.60 24.88 -3.99
N THR A 182 4.02 25.45 -5.12
CA THR A 182 5.14 26.42 -5.16
C THR A 182 4.91 27.50 -6.22
N SER A 183 5.48 28.69 -5.98
CA SER A 183 5.54 29.78 -6.97
C SER A 183 6.69 29.61 -7.97
N ASP A 184 7.60 28.67 -7.72
CA ASP A 184 8.65 28.35 -8.65
C ASP A 184 8.05 27.80 -9.95
N SER A 185 8.66 28.20 -11.07
CA SER A 185 8.21 27.72 -12.37
C SER A 185 8.43 26.21 -12.43
N PRO A 186 7.39 25.42 -12.77
CA PRO A 186 7.55 23.99 -12.91
C PRO A 186 8.64 23.72 -13.95
N LYS A 187 9.65 22.96 -13.55
CA LYS A 187 10.60 22.40 -14.51
C LYS A 187 9.86 21.37 -15.36
N GLU A 188 10.32 21.18 -16.59
CA GLU A 188 9.82 20.10 -17.42
C GLU A 188 10.06 18.76 -16.70
N ILE A 189 9.05 17.90 -16.70
CA ILE A 189 9.13 16.60 -16.05
C ILE A 189 9.98 15.71 -16.94
N GLU A 190 11.17 15.42 -16.46
CA GLU A 190 12.14 14.60 -17.19
C GLU A 190 11.77 13.13 -17.03
N LEU A 191 11.39 12.50 -18.14
CA LEU A 191 11.23 11.06 -18.22
C LEU A 191 12.63 10.42 -18.21
N VAL A 192 12.91 9.62 -17.19
CA VAL A 192 14.19 8.95 -17.01
C VAL A 192 14.21 7.62 -17.75
N GLU A 193 13.20 6.77 -17.52
CA GLU A 193 13.15 5.44 -18.12
C GLU A 193 11.70 4.95 -18.29
N ILE A 194 11.50 4.06 -19.27
CA ILE A 194 10.32 3.20 -19.40
C ILE A 194 10.79 1.75 -19.38
N GLN A 195 10.35 0.98 -18.37
CA GLN A 195 10.73 -0.42 -18.25
C GLN A 195 9.72 -1.38 -18.86
N ASN A 196 10.18 -2.56 -19.28
CA ASN A 196 9.35 -3.58 -19.92
C ASN A 196 8.93 -4.70 -18.94
N GLY A 197 7.63 -4.98 -18.85
CA GLY A 197 7.03 -6.09 -18.10
C GLY A 197 5.78 -5.72 -17.28
N SER A 198 5.72 -4.45 -16.91
CA SER A 198 4.60 -3.54 -16.61
C SER A 198 5.03 -2.20 -17.20
N ILE A 199 4.12 -1.34 -17.68
CA ILE A 199 4.60 -0.03 -18.17
C ILE A 199 4.88 0.81 -16.92
N ASP A 200 6.14 0.80 -16.48
CA ASP A 200 6.64 1.61 -15.39
C ASP A 200 7.30 2.84 -16.00
N VAL A 201 6.83 4.00 -15.56
CA VAL A 201 7.25 5.31 -16.08
C VAL A 201 7.95 6.02 -14.94
N ILE A 202 9.27 6.14 -15.06
CA ILE A 202 10.11 6.78 -14.05
C ILE A 202 10.37 8.21 -14.49
N PHE A 203 10.10 9.15 -13.60
CA PHE A 203 10.32 10.57 -13.85
C PHE A 203 10.89 11.28 -12.63
N ASN A 204 11.54 12.41 -12.90
CA ASN A 204 12.19 13.22 -11.88
C ASN A 204 11.38 14.50 -11.61
N ILE A 205 11.06 14.78 -10.34
CA ILE A 205 10.34 15.98 -9.89
C ILE A 205 10.97 16.56 -8.62
N ASP A 206 10.62 17.79 -8.27
CA ASP A 206 11.01 18.40 -7.00
C ASP A 206 10.66 17.49 -5.81
N PHE A 207 11.61 17.36 -4.88
CA PHE A 207 11.52 16.42 -3.76
C PHE A 207 10.33 16.70 -2.83
N ASP A 208 10.11 17.96 -2.47
CA ASP A 208 9.02 18.39 -1.60
C ASP A 208 7.67 18.04 -2.25
N ILE A 209 7.58 18.23 -3.58
CA ILE A 209 6.39 17.90 -4.37
C ILE A 209 6.20 16.38 -4.47
N ALA A 210 7.27 15.59 -4.58
CA ALA A 210 7.19 14.13 -4.61
C ALA A 210 6.66 13.55 -3.29
N ILE A 211 7.08 14.11 -2.15
CA ILE A 211 6.57 13.73 -0.83
C ILE A 211 5.08 14.07 -0.72
N ASP A 212 4.71 15.31 -1.07
CA ASP A 212 3.32 15.75 -1.04
C ASP A 212 2.42 14.91 -1.96
N LEU A 213 2.89 14.57 -3.16
CA LEU A 213 2.20 13.67 -4.09
C LEU A 213 2.03 12.27 -3.49
N THR A 214 3.07 11.74 -2.85
CA THR A 214 3.02 10.42 -2.21
C THR A 214 1.98 10.39 -1.10
N GLU A 215 1.91 11.43 -0.26
CA GLU A 215 0.89 11.54 0.78
C GLU A 215 -0.53 11.67 0.21
N LEU A 216 -0.66 12.35 -0.93
CA LEU A 216 -1.93 12.54 -1.62
C LEU A 216 -2.48 11.21 -2.15
N ILE A 217 -1.62 10.40 -2.79
CA ILE A 217 -1.94 9.04 -3.24
C ILE A 217 -2.27 8.14 -2.04
N LYS A 218 -1.47 8.19 -0.98
CA LYS A 218 -1.70 7.43 0.27
C LYS A 218 -3.08 7.72 0.87
N THR A 219 -3.49 8.99 0.90
CA THR A 219 -4.85 9.38 1.33
C THR A 219 -5.92 8.73 0.49
N GLY A 220 -5.77 8.78 -0.84
CA GLY A 220 -6.70 8.13 -1.77
C GLY A 220 -6.79 6.62 -1.58
N LEU A 221 -5.66 5.95 -1.41
CA LEU A 221 -5.58 4.50 -1.16
C LEU A 221 -6.24 4.12 0.17
N LYS A 222 -6.03 4.87 1.25
CA LYS A 222 -6.67 4.61 2.56
C LYS A 222 -8.19 4.64 2.45
N VAL A 223 -8.75 5.66 1.80
CA VAL A 223 -10.19 5.82 1.66
C VAL A 223 -10.78 4.78 0.70
N TYR A 224 -10.08 4.51 -0.41
CA TYR A 224 -10.48 3.45 -1.34
C TYR A 224 -10.43 2.07 -0.67
N GLY A 225 -9.39 1.77 0.10
CA GLY A 225 -9.26 0.55 0.89
C GLY A 225 -10.41 0.37 1.87
N ALA A 226 -10.83 1.45 2.56
CA ALA A 226 -12.00 1.41 3.44
C ALA A 226 -13.30 1.10 2.68
N TYR A 227 -13.48 1.67 1.48
CA TYR A 227 -14.61 1.33 0.62
C TYR A 227 -14.57 -0.15 0.19
N LEU A 228 -13.41 -0.64 -0.27
CA LEU A 228 -13.24 -2.04 -0.68
C LEU A 228 -13.52 -3.01 0.47
N LEU A 229 -13.09 -2.68 1.68
CA LEU A 229 -13.34 -3.47 2.88
C LEU A 229 -14.84 -3.53 3.20
N TYR A 230 -15.51 -2.37 3.21
CA TYR A 230 -16.95 -2.28 3.41
C TYR A 230 -17.69 -3.14 2.38
N LYS A 231 -17.32 -3.03 1.11
CA LYS A 231 -17.97 -3.76 0.02
C LYS A 231 -17.77 -5.27 0.13
N SER A 232 -16.53 -5.71 0.35
CA SER A 232 -16.15 -7.13 0.33
C SER A 232 -16.56 -7.92 1.58
N LYS A 233 -16.61 -7.29 2.76
CA LYS A 233 -16.86 -8.00 4.03
C LYS A 233 -18.14 -7.56 4.75
N THR A 234 -18.49 -6.28 4.70
CA THR A 234 -19.46 -5.72 5.66
C THR A 234 -20.85 -5.51 5.06
N ALA A 235 -20.94 -5.00 3.83
CA ALA A 235 -22.18 -4.57 3.21
C ALA A 235 -23.20 -5.71 3.10
N LYS A 236 -22.76 -6.90 2.70
CA LYS A 236 -23.63 -8.07 2.54
C LYS A 236 -24.31 -8.47 3.86
N VAL A 237 -23.53 -8.59 4.94
CA VAL A 237 -24.03 -8.99 6.26
C VAL A 237 -25.03 -7.96 6.80
N ILE A 238 -24.72 -6.67 6.64
CA ILE A 238 -25.62 -5.58 7.05
C ILE A 238 -26.94 -5.65 6.26
N ILE A 239 -26.87 -5.74 4.93
CA ILE A 239 -28.07 -5.78 4.07
C ILE A 239 -28.94 -7.00 4.37
N GLU A 240 -28.33 -8.17 4.59
CA GLU A 240 -29.04 -9.41 4.95
C GLU A 240 -29.75 -9.28 6.31
N SER A 241 -29.12 -8.62 7.29
CA SER A 241 -29.69 -8.39 8.62
C SER A 241 -30.96 -7.53 8.61
N TYR A 242 -31.20 -6.77 7.54
CA TYR A 242 -32.39 -5.93 7.40
C TYR A 242 -33.65 -6.70 7.01
N MET A 243 -33.55 -8.01 6.72
CA MET A 243 -34.68 -8.90 6.46
C MET A 243 -35.69 -8.35 5.43
N GLY A 244 -35.17 -7.73 4.36
CA GLY A 244 -35.98 -7.18 3.27
C GLY A 244 -36.54 -5.77 3.49
N ASN A 245 -36.16 -5.07 4.57
CA ASN A 245 -36.58 -3.69 4.81
C ASN A 245 -36.01 -2.73 3.75
N GLN A 246 -36.86 -2.31 2.81
CA GLN A 246 -36.47 -1.49 1.67
C GLN A 246 -35.92 -0.11 2.04
N LYS A 247 -36.34 0.48 3.17
CA LYS A 247 -35.83 1.79 3.60
C LYS A 247 -34.36 1.70 4.04
N LEU A 248 -34.04 0.69 4.83
CA LEU A 248 -32.67 0.45 5.30
C LEU A 248 -31.75 0.05 4.14
N ILE A 249 -32.23 -0.80 3.23
CA ILE A 249 -31.48 -1.18 2.03
C ILE A 249 -31.19 0.04 1.13
N LYS A 250 -32.15 0.95 0.98
CA LYS A 250 -31.94 2.19 0.23
C LYS A 250 -30.88 3.07 0.90
N GLN A 251 -30.92 3.21 2.22
CA GLN A 251 -29.92 3.99 2.97
C GLN A 251 -28.51 3.43 2.79
N GLU A 252 -28.31 2.11 2.82
CA GLU A 252 -26.99 1.52 2.58
C GLU A 252 -26.50 1.73 1.14
N LYS A 253 -27.40 1.74 0.14
CA LYS A 253 -27.04 2.10 -1.24
C LYS A 253 -26.61 3.56 -1.37
N ASP A 254 -27.29 4.47 -0.67
CA ASP A 254 -26.93 5.89 -0.68
C ASP A 254 -25.62 6.13 0.10
N ARG A 255 -25.40 5.40 1.20
CA ARG A 255 -24.09 5.36 1.90
C ARG A 255 -22.97 4.88 0.99
N GLU A 256 -23.19 3.82 0.22
CA GLU A 256 -22.19 3.31 -0.73
C GLU A 256 -21.78 4.38 -1.74
N LYS A 257 -22.73 5.16 -2.28
CA LYS A 257 -22.42 6.26 -3.19
C LYS A 257 -21.54 7.33 -2.54
N LEU A 258 -21.87 7.72 -1.31
CA LEU A 258 -21.09 8.68 -0.54
C LEU A 258 -19.68 8.16 -0.24
N MET A 259 -19.52 6.88 0.11
CA MET A 259 -18.19 6.29 0.31
C MET A 259 -17.33 6.32 -0.96
N LEU A 260 -17.96 6.10 -2.12
CA LEU A 260 -17.29 6.20 -3.41
C LEU A 260 -16.89 7.65 -3.73
N GLU A 261 -17.80 8.61 -3.53
CA GLU A 261 -17.52 10.05 -3.74
C GLU A 261 -16.41 10.55 -2.81
N ASN A 262 -16.39 10.06 -1.57
CA ASN A 262 -15.41 10.40 -0.57
C ASN A 262 -13.96 10.09 -0.98
N ILE A 263 -13.73 9.15 -1.91
CA ILE A 263 -12.37 8.84 -2.42
C ILE A 263 -11.78 10.12 -3.04
N LYS A 264 -12.49 10.70 -4.00
CA LYS A 264 -12.06 11.92 -4.70
C LYS A 264 -12.07 13.13 -3.77
N GLU A 265 -13.13 13.28 -2.96
CA GLU A 265 -13.24 14.40 -2.02
C GLU A 265 -12.11 14.42 -0.98
N SER A 266 -11.66 13.26 -0.51
CA SER A 266 -10.55 13.16 0.44
C SER A 266 -9.22 13.55 -0.19
N ILE A 267 -8.99 13.17 -1.45
CA ILE A 267 -7.82 13.61 -2.23
C ILE A 267 -7.88 15.13 -2.42
N ALA A 268 -9.03 15.66 -2.84
CA ALA A 268 -9.22 17.10 -3.02
C ALA A 268 -8.97 17.89 -1.71
N LEU A 269 -9.48 17.38 -0.57
CA LEU A 269 -9.26 17.98 0.74
C LEU A 269 -7.78 17.97 1.14
N LYS A 270 -7.06 16.85 0.91
CA LYS A 270 -5.62 16.77 1.22
C LYS A 270 -4.80 17.73 0.35
N ALA A 271 -5.10 17.83 -0.94
CA ALA A 271 -4.48 18.81 -1.83
C ALA A 271 -4.73 20.26 -1.36
N LEU A 272 -5.96 20.56 -0.90
CA LEU A 272 -6.29 21.87 -0.34
C LEU A 272 -5.51 22.17 0.95
N ILE A 273 -5.35 21.17 1.82
CA ILE A 273 -4.57 21.30 3.07
C ILE A 273 -3.10 21.60 2.73
N GLN A 274 -2.49 20.83 1.84
CA GLN A 274 -1.11 21.03 1.38
C GLN A 274 -0.92 22.44 0.78
N HIS A 275 -1.82 22.86 -0.09
CA HIS A 275 -1.81 24.22 -0.65
C HIS A 275 -1.87 25.31 0.43
N LYS A 276 -2.78 25.16 1.42
CA LYS A 276 -2.91 26.11 2.53
C LYS A 276 -1.67 26.15 3.42
N GLU A 277 -0.96 25.04 3.56
CA GLU A 277 0.29 24.96 4.30
C GLU A 277 1.44 25.62 3.53
N LYS A 278 1.57 25.33 2.24
CA LYS A 278 2.61 25.90 1.38
C LYS A 278 2.43 27.41 1.17
N ILE A 279 1.22 27.92 1.03
CA ILE A 279 0.97 29.39 0.95
C ILE A 279 1.47 30.17 2.16
N LYS A 280 1.52 29.54 3.34
CA LYS A 280 2.06 30.19 4.55
C LYS A 280 3.58 30.38 4.44
N ARG A 281 4.26 29.46 3.75
CA ARG A 281 5.71 29.45 3.55
C ARG A 281 6.10 30.28 2.32
N ASP A 282 5.41 30.07 1.21
CA ASP A 282 5.56 30.81 -0.04
C ASP A 282 4.31 31.65 -0.36
N LYS A 283 4.41 32.96 -0.11
CA LYS A 283 3.32 33.90 -0.34
C LYS A 283 3.08 34.24 -1.80
N LYS A 284 3.99 33.86 -2.71
CA LYS A 284 3.90 34.14 -4.15
C LYS A 284 3.13 33.08 -4.92
N ILE A 285 2.77 31.96 -4.29
CA ILE A 285 1.95 30.92 -4.91
C ILE A 285 0.67 31.54 -5.46
N GLU A 286 0.35 31.18 -6.70
CA GLU A 286 -0.84 31.66 -7.38
C GLU A 286 -2.11 31.21 -6.65
N LYS A 287 -3.04 32.15 -6.40
CA LYS A 287 -4.29 31.90 -5.64
C LYS A 287 -5.54 31.84 -6.51
N THR A 288 -5.35 31.82 -7.83
CA THR A 288 -6.44 31.79 -8.81
C THR A 288 -6.79 30.34 -9.14
N SER A 289 -8.06 30.10 -9.46
CA SER A 289 -8.53 28.81 -9.99
C SER A 289 -8.18 27.58 -9.14
N ILE A 290 -8.00 27.76 -7.81
CA ILE A 290 -7.57 26.69 -6.90
C ILE A 290 -8.51 25.49 -6.95
N ASP A 291 -9.81 25.74 -6.92
CA ASP A 291 -10.82 24.67 -6.97
C ASP A 291 -10.72 23.86 -8.27
N VAL A 292 -10.45 24.52 -9.41
CA VAL A 292 -10.28 23.84 -10.70
C VAL A 292 -9.00 23.01 -10.73
N LYS A 293 -7.89 23.56 -10.21
CA LYS A 293 -6.61 22.85 -10.12
C LYS A 293 -6.73 21.61 -9.21
N ILE A 294 -7.39 21.75 -8.06
CA ILE A 294 -7.63 20.64 -7.12
C ILE A 294 -8.55 19.58 -7.71
N GLU A 295 -9.59 19.99 -8.44
CA GLU A 295 -10.52 19.08 -9.12
C GLU A 295 -9.80 18.24 -10.18
N GLU A 296 -8.89 18.85 -10.94
CA GLU A 296 -8.07 18.14 -11.92
C GLU A 296 -7.15 17.11 -11.24
N VAL A 297 -6.39 17.54 -10.24
CA VAL A 297 -5.45 16.68 -9.49
C VAL A 297 -6.20 15.50 -8.87
N SER A 298 -7.29 15.77 -8.17
CA SER A 298 -8.07 14.73 -7.50
C SER A 298 -8.70 13.74 -8.50
N SER A 299 -9.11 14.20 -9.68
CA SER A 299 -9.69 13.34 -10.71
C SER A 299 -8.67 12.35 -11.28
N VAL A 300 -7.49 12.82 -11.67
CA VAL A 300 -6.43 11.97 -12.26
C VAL A 300 -5.92 10.95 -11.24
N ILE A 301 -5.70 11.37 -9.99
CA ILE A 301 -5.29 10.46 -8.92
C ILE A 301 -6.36 9.41 -8.65
N THR A 302 -7.63 9.81 -8.59
CA THR A 302 -8.75 8.87 -8.37
C THR A 302 -8.84 7.84 -9.49
N ASP A 303 -8.74 8.27 -10.75
CA ASP A 303 -8.73 7.39 -11.93
C ASP A 303 -7.59 6.38 -11.85
N HIS A 304 -6.38 6.83 -11.51
CA HIS A 304 -5.20 5.98 -11.36
C HIS A 304 -5.37 4.89 -10.30
N ILE A 305 -5.84 5.28 -9.11
CA ILE A 305 -6.06 4.35 -7.99
C ILE A 305 -7.13 3.32 -8.34
N ILE A 306 -8.25 3.73 -8.94
CA ILE A 306 -9.38 2.83 -9.23
C ILE A 306 -9.06 1.86 -10.38
N LYS A 307 -8.18 2.27 -11.30
CA LYS A 307 -7.60 1.38 -12.32
C LYS A 307 -6.62 0.35 -11.75
N GLY A 308 -6.28 0.45 -10.46
CA GLY A 308 -5.32 -0.45 -9.81
C GLY A 308 -3.88 -0.19 -10.24
N ASN A 309 -3.60 1.00 -10.77
CA ASN A 309 -2.23 1.44 -11.02
C ASN A 309 -1.57 1.83 -9.69
N GLU A 310 -0.25 1.80 -9.65
CA GLU A 310 0.52 2.08 -8.44
C GLU A 310 1.45 3.29 -8.65
N LEU A 311 1.89 3.88 -7.54
CA LEU A 311 2.95 4.89 -7.52
C LEU A 311 4.00 4.43 -6.51
N LYS A 312 5.28 4.65 -6.81
CA LYS A 312 6.40 4.41 -5.89
C LYS A 312 7.28 5.65 -5.82
N LEU A 313 7.73 6.01 -4.63
CA LEU A 313 8.83 6.92 -4.41
C LEU A 313 10.12 6.10 -4.35
N LEU A 314 11.05 6.33 -5.30
CA LEU A 314 12.23 5.49 -5.51
C LEU A 314 13.47 5.99 -4.77
N THR A 315 13.70 7.31 -4.74
CA THR A 315 14.94 7.88 -4.17
C THR A 315 14.64 8.68 -2.90
N PRO A 316 15.23 8.32 -1.75
CA PRO A 316 15.35 9.22 -0.61
C PRO A 316 16.48 10.25 -0.86
N PRO A 317 16.43 11.45 -0.27
CA PRO A 317 17.37 12.54 -0.54
C PRO A 317 18.77 12.25 0.02
N ASP A 318 19.79 12.89 -0.57
CA ASP A 318 21.21 12.83 -0.14
C ASP A 318 21.50 13.49 1.23
N THR A 319 20.53 13.58 2.15
CA THR A 319 20.70 14.25 3.43
C THR A 319 20.16 13.44 4.61
N THR A 320 21.02 13.25 5.62
CA THR A 320 20.85 12.34 6.76
C THR A 320 19.68 12.64 7.72
N GLU A 321 18.94 13.75 7.55
CA GLU A 321 17.79 14.10 8.40
C GLU A 321 16.43 13.89 7.71
N SER A 322 16.38 13.93 6.38
CA SER A 322 15.16 13.75 5.58
C SER A 322 14.93 12.29 5.17
N GLU A 323 15.89 11.40 5.42
CA GLU A 323 15.77 9.94 5.20
C GLU A 323 14.69 9.28 6.08
N GLU A 324 14.49 9.69 7.34
CA GLU A 324 13.51 9.03 8.23
C GLU A 324 12.06 9.30 7.80
N GLU A 325 11.73 10.56 7.51
CA GLU A 325 10.38 10.97 7.11
C GLU A 325 10.01 10.40 5.72
N THR A 326 10.97 10.40 4.79
CA THR A 326 10.80 9.85 3.43
C THR A 326 10.63 8.34 3.42
N THR A 327 11.49 7.63 4.16
CA THR A 327 11.39 6.18 4.33
C THR A 327 10.03 5.81 4.90
N ASN A 328 9.55 6.56 5.89
CA ASN A 328 8.24 6.31 6.50
C ASN A 328 7.09 6.49 5.50
N VAL A 329 7.06 7.61 4.75
CA VAL A 329 5.98 7.88 3.78
C VAL A 329 5.96 6.86 2.63
N ALA A 330 7.12 6.46 2.10
CA ALA A 330 7.22 5.44 1.06
C ALA A 330 6.79 4.05 1.55
N VAL A 331 7.16 3.67 2.77
CA VAL A 331 6.74 2.40 3.38
C VAL A 331 5.23 2.38 3.60
N GLU A 332 4.66 3.43 4.20
CA GLU A 332 3.20 3.52 4.39
C GLU A 332 2.44 3.42 3.06
N LEU A 333 2.95 4.05 1.99
CA LEU A 333 2.35 3.95 0.66
C LEU A 333 2.33 2.50 0.16
N ARG A 334 3.44 1.76 0.30
CA ARG A 334 3.53 0.36 -0.12
C ARG A 334 2.54 -0.51 0.66
N GLU A 335 2.43 -0.30 1.97
CA GLU A 335 1.49 -1.04 2.83
C GLU A 335 0.03 -0.80 2.42
N GLU A 336 -0.36 0.46 2.21
CA GLU A 336 -1.72 0.81 1.77
C GLU A 336 -2.02 0.28 0.37
N THR A 337 -1.04 0.31 -0.53
CA THR A 337 -1.14 -0.30 -1.87
C THR A 337 -1.38 -1.81 -1.77
N ALA A 338 -0.65 -2.52 -0.89
CA ALA A 338 -0.82 -3.95 -0.68
C ALA A 338 -2.21 -4.30 -0.13
N LYS A 339 -2.70 -3.56 0.89
CA LYS A 339 -4.06 -3.69 1.44
C LYS A 339 -5.14 -3.54 0.38
N VAL A 340 -5.06 -2.47 -0.42
CA VAL A 340 -6.01 -2.17 -1.49
C VAL A 340 -6.01 -3.29 -2.52
N ARG A 341 -4.82 -3.69 -3.00
CA ARG A 341 -4.66 -4.75 -3.99
C ARG A 341 -5.29 -6.05 -3.52
N GLU A 342 -5.02 -6.47 -2.29
CA GLU A 342 -5.53 -7.72 -1.75
C GLU A 342 -7.05 -7.68 -1.53
N THR A 343 -7.58 -6.55 -1.07
CA THR A 343 -9.03 -6.39 -0.89
C THR A 343 -9.76 -6.30 -2.23
N PHE A 344 -9.15 -5.67 -3.24
CA PHE A 344 -9.71 -5.58 -4.59
C PHE A 344 -9.85 -6.95 -5.26
N LYS A 345 -8.90 -7.88 -5.04
CA LYS A 345 -8.99 -9.26 -5.55
C LYS A 345 -10.29 -9.95 -5.12
N LYS A 346 -10.79 -9.63 -3.92
CA LYS A 346 -11.99 -10.22 -3.29
C LYS A 346 -13.32 -9.72 -3.88
N LEU A 347 -13.32 -8.65 -4.69
CA LEU A 347 -14.52 -8.17 -5.38
C LEU A 347 -14.92 -9.06 -6.55
N SER A 348 -16.24 -9.15 -6.78
CA SER A 348 -16.80 -9.78 -7.98
C SER A 348 -16.50 -8.98 -9.24
N THR A 349 -16.56 -9.63 -10.40
CA THR A 349 -16.32 -8.99 -11.71
C THR A 349 -17.27 -7.82 -11.97
N GLN A 350 -18.54 -7.94 -11.55
CA GLN A 350 -19.55 -6.89 -11.74
C GLN A 350 -19.23 -5.64 -10.91
N GLU A 351 -18.77 -5.83 -9.67
CA GLU A 351 -18.37 -4.71 -8.79
C GLU A 351 -17.13 -4.01 -9.33
N LYS A 352 -16.14 -4.76 -9.81
CA LYS A 352 -14.94 -4.21 -10.47
C LYS A 352 -15.32 -3.35 -11.68
N GLN A 353 -16.24 -3.83 -12.51
CA GLN A 353 -16.73 -3.07 -13.68
C GLN A 353 -17.46 -1.79 -13.28
N LEU A 354 -18.29 -1.83 -12.24
CA LEU A 354 -19.01 -0.65 -11.75
C LEU A 354 -18.05 0.47 -11.32
N LEU A 355 -16.97 0.11 -10.60
CA LEU A 355 -15.94 1.07 -10.17
C LEU A 355 -15.27 1.74 -11.36
N LEU A 356 -14.84 0.95 -12.34
CA LEU A 356 -14.23 1.45 -13.56
C LEU A 356 -15.21 2.36 -14.33
N GLN A 357 -16.48 2.00 -14.44
CA GLN A 357 -17.48 2.81 -15.14
C GLN A 357 -17.76 4.17 -14.47
N LYS A 358 -17.74 4.23 -13.14
CA LYS A 358 -18.06 5.46 -12.40
C LYS A 358 -16.91 6.46 -12.40
N TYR A 359 -15.66 5.98 -12.31
CA TYR A 359 -14.51 6.84 -12.07
C TYR A 359 -13.48 6.89 -13.17
N SER A 360 -13.56 6.02 -14.17
CA SER A 360 -12.70 6.20 -15.34
C SER A 360 -13.00 7.55 -15.95
N ILE A 361 -11.98 8.40 -16.08
CA ILE A 361 -12.12 9.64 -16.84
C ILE A 361 -12.53 9.24 -18.25
N LYS A 362 -13.77 9.56 -18.61
CA LYS A 362 -14.30 9.27 -19.94
C LYS A 362 -13.54 10.15 -20.91
N ASP A 363 -12.97 9.52 -21.91
CA ASP A 363 -12.47 10.24 -23.06
C ASP A 363 -13.68 10.86 -23.74
N ASP A 364 -13.66 12.18 -23.95
CA ASP A 364 -14.51 12.76 -24.97
C ASP A 364 -14.15 12.06 -26.27
N GLU A 365 -15.10 11.34 -26.88
CA GLU A 365 -14.90 10.63 -28.15
C GLU A 365 -14.67 11.59 -29.34
N ASN A 366 -14.46 12.88 -29.08
CA ASN A 366 -14.31 13.93 -30.07
C ASN A 366 -13.13 14.85 -29.72
N GLU A 367 -11.91 14.44 -30.09
CA GLU A 367 -10.84 15.34 -30.55
C GLU A 367 -9.83 14.57 -31.41
#